data_AF-A0A7J9Z5G9-F1
#
_entry.id   AF-A0A7J9Z5G9-F1
#
_cell.length_a   1.000
_cell.length_b   1.000
_cell.length_c   1.000
_cell.angle_alpha   90.00
_cell.angle_beta   90.00
_cell.angle_gamma   90.00
#
_symmetry.space_group_name_H-M   'P 1'
#
loop_
_entity.id
_entity.type
_entity.pdbx_description
1 polymer ?
#
loop_
_entity_poly.entity_id
_entity_poly.type
_entity_poly.pdbx_seq_one_letter_code
_entity_poly.pdbx_strand_id
1 'polypeptide(L)'
;MTATASKKKLTRTCQDTFTTARVVTSLEKAWTAIRDAHPELPQAVLIVGPGTLGKHPVWGHFGALKWQHGTDRLPEILIAGEGLNRPAPEILTTLLHEGAHALADVREIKDTSRQGRWHNKKFGALADELGLDTAKDESIGWSLTKARPDTLDTYKTTLRGLEKALTAWRHPELRASSTRTTSNNGSTCLCGCPRRIRVSTTVLDLGPIICSVCDEYFTPDQDGASS
;
A
#
# COMPACT_ATOMS: atom_id res chain seq x y z
N MET A 1 -34.06 22.36 -2.97
CA MET A 1 -33.94 21.53 -4.18
C MET A 1 -32.47 21.23 -4.40
N THR A 2 -32.01 20.05 -4.02
CA THR A 2 -30.64 19.58 -4.26
C THR A 2 -30.52 19.07 -5.68
N ALA A 3 -29.78 19.79 -6.52
CA ALA A 3 -29.48 19.36 -7.89
C ALA A 3 -28.55 18.16 -7.86
N THR A 4 -29.05 17.00 -8.28
CA THR A 4 -28.25 15.80 -8.50
C THR A 4 -27.33 16.05 -9.70
N ALA A 5 -26.03 16.19 -9.46
CA ALA A 5 -25.05 16.33 -10.54
C ALA A 5 -25.08 15.07 -11.42
N SER A 6 -25.47 15.24 -12.68
CA SER A 6 -25.49 14.17 -13.68
C SER A 6 -24.07 13.61 -13.86
N LYS A 7 -23.87 12.32 -13.56
CA LYS A 7 -22.59 11.63 -13.81
C LYS A 7 -22.33 11.62 -15.31
N LYS A 8 -21.40 12.46 -15.76
CA LYS A 8 -20.94 12.52 -17.15
C LYS A 8 -20.51 11.12 -17.57
N LYS A 9 -21.10 10.59 -18.65
CA LYS A 9 -20.76 9.28 -19.21
C LYS A 9 -19.29 9.35 -19.65
N LEU A 10 -18.41 8.68 -18.91
CA LEU A 10 -16.98 8.61 -19.23
C LEU A 10 -16.82 7.72 -20.46
N THR A 11 -16.96 8.29 -21.65
CA THR A 11 -16.65 7.59 -22.89
C THR A 11 -15.13 7.51 -23.00
N ARG A 12 -14.59 6.30 -23.15
CA ARG A 12 -13.15 6.11 -23.38
C ARG A 12 -12.80 6.72 -24.74
N THR A 13 -12.20 7.89 -24.73
CA THR A 13 -11.65 8.55 -25.92
C THR A 13 -10.13 8.38 -25.91
N CYS A 14 -9.53 8.25 -27.10
CA CYS A 14 -8.07 8.25 -27.21
C CYS A 14 -7.50 9.55 -26.61
N GLN A 15 -6.44 9.43 -25.82
CA GLN A 15 -5.70 10.56 -25.24
C GLN A 15 -4.25 10.47 -25.76
N ASP A 16 -3.74 11.54 -26.34
CA ASP A 16 -2.39 11.62 -26.95
C ASP A 16 -1.46 12.62 -26.25
N THR A 17 -1.97 13.36 -25.25
CA THR A 17 -1.22 14.43 -24.57
C THR A 17 -0.45 13.96 -23.33
N PHE A 18 -0.70 12.75 -22.84
CA PHE A 18 -0.10 12.20 -21.62
C PHE A 18 0.75 10.97 -21.90
N THR A 19 1.91 10.87 -21.24
CA THR A 19 2.74 9.66 -21.25
C THR A 19 3.27 9.37 -19.85
N THR A 20 3.41 8.09 -19.51
CA THR A 20 4.02 7.65 -18.25
C THR A 20 5.47 8.13 -18.13
N ALA A 21 6.18 8.27 -19.25
CA ALA A 21 7.55 8.79 -19.28
C ALA A 21 7.65 10.20 -18.66
N ARG A 22 6.65 11.07 -18.87
CA ARG A 22 6.61 12.41 -18.25
C ARG A 22 6.56 12.35 -16.73
N VAL A 23 5.78 11.42 -16.17
CA VAL A 23 5.65 11.20 -14.73
C VAL A 23 6.96 10.70 -14.16
N VAL A 24 7.50 9.60 -14.70
CA VAL A 24 8.73 8.97 -14.20
C VAL A 24 9.91 9.93 -14.31
N THR A 25 10.07 10.62 -15.44
CA THR A 25 11.14 11.62 -15.63
C THR A 25 11.06 12.74 -14.59
N SER A 26 9.86 13.20 -14.24
CA SER A 26 9.71 14.25 -13.23
C SER A 26 10.05 13.77 -11.82
N LEU A 27 9.72 12.52 -11.49
CA LEU A 27 10.09 11.90 -10.22
C LEU A 27 11.60 11.64 -10.14
N GLU A 28 12.23 11.18 -11.22
CA GLU A 28 13.69 11.04 -11.33
C GLU A 28 14.39 12.39 -11.15
N LYS A 29 13.93 13.46 -11.80
CA LYS A 29 14.47 14.81 -11.60
C LYS A 29 14.33 15.30 -10.16
N ALA A 30 13.20 15.00 -9.51
CA ALA A 30 13.01 15.34 -8.11
C ALA A 30 13.98 14.56 -7.21
N TRP A 31 14.17 13.27 -7.46
CA TRP A 31 15.14 12.45 -6.73
C TRP A 31 16.58 12.92 -6.92
N THR A 32 16.97 13.27 -8.15
CA THR A 32 18.28 13.89 -8.43
C THR A 32 18.46 15.18 -7.62
N ALA A 33 17.47 16.09 -7.63
CA ALA A 33 17.57 17.32 -6.85
C ALA A 33 17.71 17.06 -5.34
N ILE A 34 17.02 16.05 -4.80
CA ILE A 34 17.14 15.63 -3.41
C ILE A 34 18.56 15.11 -3.13
N ARG A 35 19.12 14.29 -4.01
CA ARG A 35 20.49 13.78 -3.87
C ARG A 35 21.55 14.87 -4.01
N ASP A 36 21.32 15.86 -4.87
CA ASP A 36 22.23 17.01 -5.01
C ASP A 36 22.32 17.79 -3.68
N ALA A 37 21.19 17.91 -2.96
CA ALA A 37 21.14 18.52 -1.63
C ALA A 37 21.66 17.59 -0.52
N HIS A 38 21.56 16.27 -0.70
CA HIS A 38 21.94 15.24 0.27
C HIS A 38 22.80 14.14 -0.38
N PRO A 39 24.11 14.38 -0.61
CA PRO A 39 24.97 13.52 -1.43
C PRO A 39 25.19 12.09 -0.92
N GLU A 40 24.91 11.81 0.35
CA GLU A 40 24.93 10.46 0.92
C GLU A 40 23.79 9.57 0.38
N LEU A 41 22.72 10.16 -0.16
CA LEU A 41 21.60 9.39 -0.69
C LEU A 41 21.98 8.63 -1.96
N PRO A 42 21.70 7.32 -2.03
CA PRO A 42 22.09 6.50 -3.16
C PRO A 42 21.22 6.80 -4.38
N GLN A 43 21.71 6.44 -5.56
CA GLN A 43 20.82 6.32 -6.71
C GLN A 43 19.77 5.23 -6.43
N ALA A 44 18.53 5.46 -6.87
CA ALA A 44 17.44 4.52 -6.68
C ALA A 44 16.64 4.37 -7.98
N VAL A 45 16.07 3.20 -8.19
CA VAL A 45 15.10 2.97 -9.26
C VAL A 45 13.75 3.49 -8.79
N LEU A 46 13.20 4.52 -9.44
CA LEU A 46 11.86 5.02 -9.14
C LEU A 46 10.82 4.22 -9.92
N ILE A 47 9.82 3.71 -9.20
CA ILE A 47 8.67 3.06 -9.82
C ILE A 47 7.36 3.74 -9.41
N VAL A 48 6.40 3.75 -10.31
CA VAL A 48 5.02 4.14 -10.00
C VAL A 48 4.17 2.87 -9.97
N GLY A 49 3.67 2.54 -8.79
CA GLY A 49 2.99 1.28 -8.54
C GLY A 49 1.74 1.47 -7.68
N PRO A 50 0.98 0.39 -7.44
CA PRO A 50 -0.16 0.45 -6.55
C PRO A 50 0.28 0.58 -5.09
N GLY A 51 -0.18 1.63 -4.39
CA GLY A 51 0.07 1.81 -2.96
C GLY A 51 -1.00 1.19 -2.06
N THR A 52 -2.15 0.81 -2.62
CA THR A 52 -3.38 0.48 -1.86
C THR A 52 -3.74 -1.02 -1.79
N LEU A 53 -2.88 -1.89 -2.35
CA LEU A 53 -3.12 -3.35 -2.37
C LEU A 53 -2.76 -4.06 -1.06
N GLY A 54 -1.98 -3.41 -0.19
CA GLY A 54 -1.64 -3.93 1.13
C GLY A 54 -2.76 -3.77 2.16
N LYS A 55 -2.65 -4.49 3.29
CA LYS A 55 -3.49 -4.24 4.48
C LYS A 55 -3.27 -2.82 5.05
N HIS A 56 -2.15 -2.20 4.71
CA HIS A 56 -1.78 -0.84 5.08
C HIS A 56 -1.44 -0.09 3.79
N PRO A 57 -2.32 0.80 3.31
CA PRO A 57 -2.01 1.61 2.14
C PRO A 57 -0.86 2.57 2.45
N VAL A 58 0.03 2.75 1.49
CA VAL A 58 1.20 3.64 1.60
C VAL A 58 1.25 4.58 0.41
N TRP A 59 1.87 5.75 0.60
CA TRP A 59 2.11 6.71 -0.47
C TRP A 59 3.45 6.54 -1.16
N GLY A 60 4.42 6.00 -0.43
CA GLY A 60 5.72 5.59 -0.94
C GLY A 60 6.21 4.35 -0.21
N HIS A 61 7.26 3.73 -0.76
CA HIS A 61 7.99 2.69 -0.06
C HIS A 61 9.42 2.58 -0.57
N PHE A 62 10.39 2.63 0.34
CA PHE A 62 11.78 2.30 0.09
C PHE A 62 12.03 0.79 0.23
N GLY A 63 12.69 0.20 -0.77
CA GLY A 63 13.16 -1.18 -0.75
C GLY A 63 14.64 -1.28 -1.06
N ALA A 64 15.46 -1.68 -0.09
CA ALA A 64 16.89 -1.90 -0.29
C ALA A 64 17.16 -3.06 -1.27
N LEU A 65 18.16 -2.88 -2.14
CA LEU A 65 18.76 -3.92 -2.99
C LEU A 65 17.77 -4.74 -3.86
N LYS A 66 16.66 -4.10 -4.27
CA LYS A 66 15.57 -4.73 -5.05
C LYS A 66 15.91 -4.97 -6.52
N TRP A 67 16.80 -4.18 -7.09
CA TRP A 67 17.13 -4.21 -8.51
C TRP A 67 18.57 -4.69 -8.74
N GLN A 68 18.80 -5.41 -9.84
CA GLN A 68 20.13 -5.80 -10.29
C GLN A 68 20.61 -4.83 -11.37
N HIS A 69 21.83 -4.32 -11.25
CA HIS A 69 22.47 -3.46 -12.25
C HIS A 69 23.94 -3.89 -12.43
N GLY A 70 24.23 -4.64 -13.49
CA GLY A 70 25.55 -5.25 -13.66
C GLY A 70 25.84 -6.21 -12.51
N THR A 71 26.92 -5.97 -11.77
CA THR A 71 27.26 -6.71 -10.54
C THR A 71 26.63 -6.11 -9.28
N ASP A 72 26.11 -4.89 -9.36
CA ASP A 72 25.60 -4.14 -8.22
C ASP A 72 24.12 -4.40 -8.00
N ARG A 73 23.66 -4.10 -6.78
CA ARG A 73 22.24 -4.05 -6.44
C ARG A 73 21.82 -2.64 -6.10
N LEU A 74 20.69 -2.20 -6.64
CA LEU A 74 20.15 -0.86 -6.44
C LEU A 74 18.90 -0.91 -5.56
N PRO A 75 18.69 0.12 -4.73
CA PRO A 75 17.43 0.30 -4.03
C PRO A 75 16.31 0.72 -4.99
N GLU A 76 15.07 0.50 -4.53
CA GLU A 76 13.84 0.94 -5.16
C GLU A 76 13.16 2.00 -4.28
N ILE A 77 12.58 3.01 -4.92
CA ILE A 77 11.58 3.86 -4.29
C ILE A 77 10.30 3.75 -5.11
N LEU A 78 9.28 3.14 -4.50
CA LEU A 78 7.94 3.12 -5.04
C LEU A 78 7.22 4.42 -4.67
N ILE A 79 6.55 5.03 -5.64
CA ILE A 79 5.54 6.07 -5.43
C ILE A 79 4.18 5.51 -5.81
N ALA A 80 3.23 5.61 -4.89
CA ALA A 80 1.87 5.13 -5.13
C ALA A 80 1.20 5.97 -6.21
N GLY A 81 0.75 5.33 -7.29
CA GLY A 81 0.06 6.00 -8.39
C GLY A 81 -1.21 6.72 -7.94
N GLU A 82 -1.87 6.24 -6.88
CA GLU A 82 -3.05 6.87 -6.28
C GLU A 82 -2.70 8.18 -5.56
N GLY A 83 -1.49 8.25 -5.00
CA GLY A 83 -0.99 9.43 -4.30
C GLY A 83 -0.55 10.56 -5.22
N LEU A 84 -0.53 10.35 -6.54
CA LEU A 84 -0.16 11.38 -7.52
C LEU A 84 -1.21 12.48 -7.68
N ASN A 85 -2.43 12.29 -7.16
CA ASN A 85 -3.46 13.33 -7.10
C ASN A 85 -3.26 14.32 -5.94
N ARG A 86 -2.23 14.12 -5.10
CA ARG A 86 -1.92 15.03 -3.99
C ARG A 86 -1.14 16.25 -4.50
N PRO A 87 -1.15 17.37 -3.75
CA PRO A 87 -0.31 18.52 -4.06
C PRO A 87 1.17 18.14 -4.17
N ALA A 88 1.91 18.77 -5.08
CA ALA A 88 3.34 18.50 -5.27
C ALA A 88 4.18 18.56 -3.98
N PRO A 89 3.93 19.49 -3.02
CA PRO A 89 4.61 19.47 -1.71
C PRO A 89 4.46 18.17 -0.93
N GLU A 90 3.30 17.50 -1.00
CA GLU A 90 3.07 16.23 -0.32
C GLU A 90 3.77 15.06 -1.03
N ILE A 91 3.87 15.12 -2.36
CA ILE A 91 4.62 14.14 -3.17
C ILE A 91 6.12 14.28 -2.91
N LEU A 92 6.63 15.52 -2.87
CA LEU A 92 8.02 15.80 -2.45
C LEU A 92 8.28 15.32 -1.02
N THR A 93 7.36 15.59 -0.08
CA THR A 93 7.45 15.09 1.30
C THR A 93 7.53 13.57 1.33
N THR A 94 6.80 12.88 0.44
CA THR A 94 6.87 11.41 0.33
C THR A 94 8.24 10.96 -0.18
N LEU A 95 8.80 11.61 -1.20
CA LEU A 95 10.15 11.29 -1.69
C LEU A 95 11.23 11.50 -0.61
N LEU A 96 11.16 12.60 0.14
CA LEU A 96 12.07 12.87 1.26
C LEU A 96 11.90 11.86 2.40
N HIS A 97 10.66 11.42 2.68
CA HIS A 97 10.36 10.37 3.65
C HIS A 97 11.05 9.06 3.26
N GLU A 98 10.89 8.61 2.01
CA GLU A 98 11.61 7.44 1.50
C GLU A 98 13.13 7.66 1.47
N GLY A 99 13.57 8.91 1.27
CA GLY A 99 14.96 9.32 1.43
C GLY A 99 15.50 9.09 2.84
N ALA A 100 14.70 9.30 3.88
CA ALA A 100 15.13 9.04 5.26
C ALA A 100 15.40 7.55 5.50
N HIS A 101 14.57 6.67 4.92
CA HIS A 101 14.81 5.23 4.90
C HIS A 101 16.07 4.87 4.10
N ALA A 102 16.29 5.49 2.94
CA ALA A 102 17.49 5.29 2.13
C ALA A 102 18.76 5.71 2.87
N LEU A 103 18.72 6.84 3.59
CA LEU A 103 19.83 7.32 4.41
C LEU A 103 20.08 6.38 5.60
N ALA A 104 19.01 5.84 6.20
CA ALA A 104 19.12 4.83 7.24
C ALA A 104 19.82 3.56 6.71
N ASP A 105 19.45 3.09 5.53
CA ASP A 105 20.07 1.92 4.89
C ASP A 105 21.56 2.14 4.62
N VAL A 106 21.93 3.26 4.00
CA VAL A 106 23.34 3.62 3.73
C VAL A 106 24.16 3.72 5.01
N ARG A 107 23.57 4.25 6.09
CA ARG A 107 24.24 4.41 7.39
C ARG A 107 24.09 3.20 8.31
N GLU A 108 23.51 2.09 7.83
CA GLU A 108 23.23 0.87 8.59
C GLU A 108 22.42 1.12 9.89
N ILE A 109 21.53 2.10 9.86
CA ILE A 109 20.68 2.50 10.98
C ILE A 109 19.35 1.75 10.90
N LYS A 110 19.03 1.01 11.96
CA LYS A 110 17.68 0.46 12.15
C LYS A 110 16.70 1.56 12.57
N ASP A 111 15.94 2.07 11.61
CA ASP A 111 15.04 3.21 11.72
C ASP A 111 13.56 2.84 11.93
N THR A 112 13.21 1.58 11.64
CA THR A 112 11.87 1.02 11.90
C THR A 112 11.89 -0.20 12.81
N SER A 113 10.71 -0.54 13.34
CA SER A 113 10.46 -1.77 14.09
C SER A 113 9.05 -2.30 13.80
N ARG A 114 8.65 -3.41 14.44
CA ARG A 114 7.35 -4.07 14.19
C ARG A 114 7.12 -4.38 12.70
N GLN A 115 8.13 -4.97 12.07
CA GLN A 115 8.11 -5.31 10.64
C GLN A 115 7.84 -4.07 9.74
N GLY A 116 8.52 -2.96 10.02
CA GLY A 116 8.38 -1.72 9.26
C GLY A 116 7.20 -0.84 9.66
N ARG A 117 6.26 -1.33 10.50
CA ARG A 117 5.07 -0.53 10.88
C ARG A 117 5.40 0.67 11.77
N TRP A 118 6.44 0.56 12.61
CA TRP A 118 6.75 1.59 13.61
C TRP A 118 8.03 2.34 13.26
N HIS A 119 7.91 3.62 12.94
CA HIS A 119 9.02 4.53 12.71
C HIS A 119 9.58 5.01 14.05
N ASN A 120 10.84 4.70 14.34
CA ASN A 120 11.44 5.02 15.64
C ASN A 120 12.05 6.44 15.65
N LYS A 121 12.62 6.87 16.77
CA LYS A 121 13.21 8.22 16.88
C LYS A 121 14.37 8.46 15.91
N LYS A 122 15.09 7.40 15.52
CA LYS A 122 16.20 7.49 14.55
C LYS A 122 15.67 7.82 13.16
N PHE A 123 14.55 7.24 12.75
CA PHE A 123 13.85 7.67 11.54
C PHE A 123 13.52 9.17 11.61
N GLY A 124 12.93 9.63 12.73
CA GLY A 124 12.60 11.04 12.92
C GLY A 124 13.81 11.98 12.79
N ALA A 125 14.97 11.58 13.32
CA ALA A 125 16.21 12.34 13.18
C ALA A 125 16.74 12.38 11.74
N LEU A 126 16.68 11.25 11.01
CA LEU A 126 17.10 11.22 9.60
C LEU A 126 16.15 12.02 8.71
N ALA A 127 14.84 11.99 8.99
CA ALA A 127 13.86 12.82 8.30
C ALA A 127 14.10 14.33 8.56
N ASP A 128 14.49 14.69 9.79
CA ASP A 128 14.89 16.04 10.16
C ASP A 128 16.08 16.55 9.33
N GLU A 129 17.12 15.71 9.16
CA GLU A 129 18.29 16.01 8.31
C GLU A 129 17.91 16.27 6.85
N LEU A 130 16.82 15.68 6.37
CA LEU A 130 16.29 15.87 5.01
C LEU A 130 15.30 17.04 4.90
N GLY A 131 15.14 17.85 5.95
CA GLY A 131 14.26 19.03 5.94
C GLY A 131 12.80 18.73 6.23
N LEU A 132 12.50 17.60 6.90
CA LEU A 132 11.14 17.25 7.32
C LEU A 132 10.94 17.53 8.81
N ASP A 133 9.81 18.16 9.14
CA ASP A 133 9.26 18.09 10.49
C ASP A 133 8.59 16.74 10.69
N THR A 134 8.83 16.13 11.87
CA THR A 134 8.19 14.86 12.24
C THR A 134 7.35 15.00 13.50
N ALA A 135 6.21 14.32 13.51
CA ALA A 135 5.35 14.19 14.68
C ALA A 135 5.21 12.72 15.06
N LYS A 136 5.18 12.45 16.37
CA LYS A 136 4.97 11.11 16.90
C LYS A 136 3.48 10.76 16.88
N ASP A 137 3.16 9.65 16.23
CA ASP A 137 1.87 8.97 16.29
C ASP A 137 1.93 7.73 17.20
N GLU A 138 0.83 7.39 17.86
CA GLU A 138 0.74 6.27 18.80
C GLU A 138 0.75 4.89 18.13
N SER A 139 0.46 4.82 16.83
CA SER A 139 0.35 3.58 16.06
C SER A 139 1.50 3.36 15.07
N ILE A 140 1.99 4.43 14.42
CA ILE A 140 3.02 4.37 13.38
C ILE A 140 4.34 5.08 13.74
N GLY A 141 4.44 5.63 14.95
CA GLY A 141 5.66 6.27 15.45
C GLY A 141 5.91 7.62 14.78
N TRP A 142 7.16 7.94 14.45
CA TRP A 142 7.58 9.24 13.90
C TRP A 142 7.31 9.40 12.38
N SER A 143 6.34 8.65 11.85
CA SER A 143 6.04 8.57 10.41
C SER A 143 5.29 9.79 9.87
N LEU A 144 4.69 10.61 10.73
CA LEU A 144 3.95 11.80 10.30
C LEU A 144 4.95 12.89 9.94
N THR A 145 5.22 13.03 8.65
CA THR A 145 6.24 13.95 8.14
C THR A 145 5.64 15.09 7.32
N LYS A 146 6.24 16.28 7.41
CA LYS A 146 5.90 17.45 6.60
C LYS A 146 7.16 18.19 6.18
N ALA A 147 7.32 18.47 4.88
CA ALA A 147 8.42 19.32 4.42
C ALA A 147 8.30 20.74 5.00
N ARG A 148 9.42 21.25 5.52
CA ARG A 148 9.50 22.59 6.09
C ARG A 148 9.39 23.68 5.02
N PRO A 149 8.97 24.91 5.38
CA PRO A 149 8.88 26.01 4.42
C PRO A 149 10.18 26.31 3.65
N ASP A 150 11.33 26.28 4.32
CA ASP A 150 12.66 26.48 3.73
C ASP A 150 13.06 25.33 2.78
N THR A 151 12.67 24.11 3.11
CA THR A 151 12.83 22.92 2.28
C THR A 151 11.98 23.06 1.01
N LEU A 152 10.73 23.52 1.14
CA LEU A 152 9.88 23.80 -0.03
C LEU A 152 10.45 24.92 -0.92
N ASP A 153 11.05 25.97 -0.34
CA ASP A 153 11.72 27.02 -1.14
C ASP A 153 12.94 26.47 -1.88
N THR A 154 13.74 25.63 -1.21
CA THR A 154 14.89 24.93 -1.80
C THR A 154 14.47 24.13 -3.04
N TYR A 155 13.33 23.43 -2.96
CA TYR A 155 12.81 22.59 -4.04
C TYR A 155 11.78 23.27 -4.95
N LYS A 156 11.65 24.61 -4.95
CA LYS A 156 10.59 25.31 -5.72
C LYS A 156 10.55 24.99 -7.22
N THR A 157 11.72 24.81 -7.85
CA THR A 157 11.81 24.44 -9.27
C THR A 157 11.33 23.01 -9.48
N THR A 158 11.73 22.10 -8.60
CA THR A 158 11.28 20.70 -8.58
C THR A 158 9.76 20.62 -8.40
N LEU A 159 9.20 21.39 -7.46
CA LEU A 159 7.76 21.44 -7.20
C LEU A 159 6.98 21.85 -8.46
N ARG A 160 7.39 22.92 -9.16
CA ARG A 160 6.77 23.33 -10.42
C ARG A 160 6.84 22.24 -11.50
N GLY A 161 7.95 21.50 -11.54
CA GLY A 161 8.13 20.37 -12.43
C GLY A 161 7.12 19.25 -12.15
N LEU A 162 6.99 18.88 -10.87
CA LEU A 162 6.02 17.89 -10.40
C LEU A 162 4.58 18.31 -10.70
N GLU A 163 4.20 19.56 -10.40
CA GLU A 163 2.85 20.08 -10.67
C GLU A 163 2.47 19.99 -12.16
N LYS A 164 3.42 20.31 -13.05
CA LYS A 164 3.20 20.25 -14.50
C LYS A 164 3.15 18.81 -15.04
N ALA A 165 3.86 17.88 -14.40
CA ALA A 165 4.01 16.51 -14.89
C ALA A 165 2.94 15.56 -14.35
N LEU A 166 2.54 15.71 -13.09
CA LEU A 166 1.71 14.76 -12.35
C LEU A 166 0.21 15.07 -12.51
N THR A 167 -0.24 15.08 -13.77
CA THR A 167 -1.63 15.41 -14.13
C THR A 167 -2.54 14.19 -14.30
N ALA A 168 -2.00 12.98 -14.07
CA ALA A 168 -2.75 11.73 -14.12
C ALA A 168 -2.36 10.85 -12.94
N TRP A 169 -3.32 10.11 -12.40
CA TRP A 169 -3.16 9.28 -11.21
C TRP A 169 -3.94 7.99 -11.33
N ARG A 170 -3.54 7.00 -10.55
CA ARG A 170 -4.20 5.70 -10.47
C ARG A 170 -5.47 5.83 -9.61
N HIS A 171 -6.56 5.20 -10.02
CA HIS A 171 -7.69 5.03 -9.11
C HIS A 171 -7.40 3.92 -8.09
N PRO A 172 -7.83 4.06 -6.82
CA PRO A 172 -7.77 2.97 -5.86
C PRO A 172 -8.47 1.73 -6.41
N GLU A 173 -7.92 0.55 -6.15
CA GLU A 173 -8.67 -0.66 -6.45
C GLU A 173 -9.89 -0.72 -5.55
N LEU A 174 -11.07 -0.78 -6.17
CA LEU A 174 -12.27 -1.18 -5.47
C LEU A 174 -12.07 -2.65 -5.09
N ARG A 175 -11.63 -2.89 -3.85
CA ARG A 175 -11.77 -4.23 -3.29
C ARG A 175 -13.26 -4.52 -3.35
N ALA A 176 -13.65 -5.51 -4.16
CA ALA A 176 -14.95 -6.11 -3.97
C ALA A 176 -15.00 -6.46 -2.49
N SER A 177 -15.95 -5.86 -1.76
CA SER A 177 -16.28 -6.31 -0.43
C SER A 177 -16.88 -7.70 -0.61
N SER A 178 -16.04 -8.71 -0.84
CA SER A 178 -16.37 -10.03 -0.39
C SER A 178 -16.30 -9.90 1.12
N THR A 179 -17.40 -9.47 1.72
CA THR A 179 -17.83 -10.09 2.95
C THR A 179 -17.81 -11.59 2.66
N ARG A 180 -16.65 -12.24 2.85
CA ARG A 180 -16.64 -13.62 3.29
C ARG A 180 -17.32 -13.53 4.64
N THR A 181 -18.64 -13.60 4.63
CA THR A 181 -19.38 -14.17 5.73
C THR A 181 -18.76 -15.54 5.91
N THR A 182 -17.83 -15.65 6.86
CA THR A 182 -17.55 -16.94 7.47
C THR A 182 -18.83 -17.30 8.21
N SER A 183 -19.82 -17.81 7.46
CA SER A 183 -20.99 -18.40 8.07
C SER A 183 -20.50 -19.65 8.77
N ASN A 184 -20.39 -19.58 10.09
CA ASN A 184 -20.11 -20.75 10.91
C ASN A 184 -21.28 -21.74 10.95
N ASN A 185 -22.30 -21.56 10.10
CA ASN A 185 -23.52 -22.37 9.99
C ASN A 185 -23.29 -23.80 9.46
N GLY A 186 -22.05 -24.26 9.38
CA GLY A 186 -21.73 -25.64 9.06
C GLY A 186 -21.93 -26.52 10.29
N SER A 187 -22.94 -27.38 10.30
CA SER A 187 -23.06 -28.46 11.27
C SER A 187 -22.08 -29.58 10.89
N THR A 188 -21.45 -30.14 11.90
CA THR A 188 -20.68 -31.36 11.71
C THR A 188 -21.64 -32.54 11.75
N CYS A 189 -21.61 -33.39 10.74
CA CYS A 189 -22.44 -34.59 10.66
C CYS A 189 -21.59 -35.85 10.65
N LEU A 190 -22.03 -36.84 11.42
CA LEU A 190 -21.42 -38.15 11.60
C LEU A 190 -22.18 -39.18 10.79
N CYS A 191 -21.45 -40.17 10.29
CA CYS A 191 -22.02 -41.37 9.69
C CYS A 191 -21.92 -42.54 10.69
N GLY A 192 -22.64 -43.64 10.43
CA GLY A 192 -22.45 -44.91 11.15
C GLY A 192 -21.09 -45.58 10.90
N CYS A 193 -20.35 -45.11 9.89
CA CYS A 193 -18.95 -45.45 9.66
C CYS A 193 -18.03 -44.29 10.11
N PRO A 194 -16.68 -44.43 10.12
CA PRO A 194 -15.75 -43.40 10.58
C PRO A 194 -15.73 -42.07 9.79
N ARG A 195 -16.64 -41.88 8.84
CA ARG A 195 -16.72 -40.67 8.00
C ARG A 195 -17.43 -39.53 8.74
N ARG A 196 -16.89 -38.34 8.57
CA ARG A 196 -17.43 -37.07 9.08
C ARG A 196 -17.47 -36.04 7.95
N ILE A 197 -18.54 -35.27 7.87
CA ILE A 197 -18.68 -34.14 6.93
C ILE A 197 -19.06 -32.87 7.68
N ARG A 198 -18.78 -31.71 7.08
CA ARG A 198 -19.30 -30.42 7.55
C ARG A 198 -20.20 -29.85 6.45
N VAL A 199 -21.44 -29.60 6.79
CA VAL A 199 -22.48 -29.19 5.84
C VAL A 199 -23.33 -28.09 6.47
N SER A 200 -23.79 -27.13 5.68
CA SER A 200 -24.64 -26.06 6.23
C SER A 200 -25.99 -26.60 6.71
N THR A 201 -26.55 -26.02 7.77
CA THR A 201 -27.89 -26.39 8.27
C THR A 201 -28.93 -26.33 7.15
N THR A 202 -28.89 -25.29 6.32
CA THR A 202 -29.82 -25.12 5.19
C THR A 202 -29.74 -26.25 4.17
N VAL A 203 -28.57 -26.89 3.98
CA VAL A 203 -28.44 -28.04 3.07
C VAL A 203 -28.97 -29.32 3.71
N LEU A 204 -28.81 -29.49 5.02
CA LEU A 204 -29.44 -30.61 5.75
C LEU A 204 -30.96 -30.53 5.74
N ASP A 205 -31.52 -29.31 5.82
CA ASP A 205 -32.97 -29.07 5.78
C ASP A 205 -33.59 -29.44 4.43
N LEU A 206 -32.79 -29.52 3.35
CA LEU A 206 -33.28 -29.94 2.03
C LEU A 206 -33.49 -31.45 1.92
N GLY A 207 -32.91 -32.26 2.80
CA GLY A 207 -33.09 -33.70 2.81
C GLY A 207 -31.90 -34.49 3.35
N PRO A 208 -32.07 -35.81 3.55
CA PRO A 208 -31.03 -36.68 4.09
C PRO A 208 -29.87 -36.86 3.11
N ILE A 209 -28.65 -36.91 3.67
CA ILE A 209 -27.43 -37.22 2.93
C ILE A 209 -27.04 -38.66 3.23
N ILE A 210 -27.00 -39.52 2.21
CA ILE A 210 -26.67 -40.94 2.35
C ILE A 210 -25.19 -41.16 2.09
N CYS A 211 -24.54 -41.97 2.93
CA CYS A 211 -23.19 -42.44 2.72
C CYS A 211 -23.17 -43.62 1.76
N SER A 212 -22.65 -43.43 0.55
CA SER A 212 -22.52 -44.53 -0.44
C SER A 212 -21.56 -45.67 -0.06
N VAL A 213 -20.97 -45.65 1.13
CA VAL A 213 -20.03 -46.68 1.62
C VAL A 213 -20.73 -47.66 2.57
N CYS A 214 -21.66 -47.17 3.38
CA CYS A 214 -22.37 -47.99 4.36
C CYS A 214 -23.89 -47.83 4.29
N ASP A 215 -24.39 -47.09 3.31
CA ASP A 215 -25.79 -46.75 3.05
C ASP A 215 -26.56 -46.08 4.21
N GLU A 216 -25.85 -45.67 5.25
CA GLU A 216 -26.38 -44.93 6.40
C GLU A 216 -26.44 -43.42 6.16
N TYR A 217 -27.30 -42.73 6.89
CA TYR A 217 -27.43 -41.29 6.85
C TYR A 217 -26.31 -40.58 7.62
N PHE A 218 -25.92 -39.40 7.14
CA PHE A 218 -25.14 -38.44 7.93
C PHE A 218 -26.07 -37.64 8.85
N THR A 219 -25.86 -37.72 10.17
CA THR A 219 -26.68 -37.03 11.18
C THR A 219 -25.86 -36.00 11.95
N PRO A 220 -26.46 -34.88 12.41
CA PRO A 220 -25.75 -33.88 13.20
C PRO A 220 -25.12 -34.44 14.48
N ASP A 221 -23.89 -34.06 14.76
CA ASP A 221 -23.16 -34.38 15.99
C ASP A 221 -23.84 -33.67 17.18
N GLN A 222 -24.59 -34.41 18.01
CA GLN A 222 -25.40 -33.83 19.10
C GLN A 222 -24.60 -33.43 20.34
N ASP A 223 -23.29 -33.72 20.38
CA ASP A 223 -22.43 -33.44 21.55
C ASP A 223 -21.86 -32.00 21.59
N GLY A 224 -22.35 -31.10 20.72
CA GLY A 224 -21.85 -29.72 20.60
C GLY A 224 -22.73 -28.62 21.21
N ALA A 225 -23.87 -28.95 21.82
CA ALA A 225 -24.80 -27.97 22.41
C ALA A 225 -24.69 -27.90 23.94
N SER A 226 -23.52 -27.53 24.45
CA SER A 226 -23.38 -27.02 25.82
C SER A 226 -22.17 -26.09 25.94
N SER A 227 -22.42 -24.82 25.66
CA SER A 227 -21.68 -23.65 26.19
C SER A 227 -22.52 -22.40 26.01
#